data_AF-A0A6B0USX9-F1
#
_entry.id   AF-A0A6B0USX9-F1
#
_cell.length_a   1.000
_cell.length_b   1.000
_cell.length_c   1.000
_cell.angle_alpha   90.00
_cell.angle_beta   90.00
_cell.angle_gamma   90.00
#
_symmetry.space_group_name_H-M   'P 1'
#
loop_
_entity.id
_entity.type
_entity.pdbx_description
1 polymer ?
#
loop_
_entity_poly.entity_id
_entity_poly.type
_entity_poly.pdbx_seq_one_letter_code
_entity_poly.pdbx_strand_id
1 'polypeptide(L)'
;MHQVVFMLSSLLFILAVLVTQGYCDDCDPSEIEKYFEDTPDAWKLVKDFLGVFYLMYHSKNPKFDESHSCLRALRQGVYSNKHMATYRFYYSAQDLKVVSGTVNVKVQKMDKAYEKANIFLVSDPTGKTIGIKLHTSQP
;
A
#
# COMPACT_ATOMS: atom_id res chain seq x y z
N MET A 1 9.30 -54.17 -25.06
CA MET A 1 9.87 -52.81 -25.07
C MET A 1 8.83 -51.72 -25.32
N HIS A 2 7.99 -51.80 -26.35
CA HIS A 2 6.97 -50.76 -26.62
C HIS A 2 5.99 -50.49 -25.47
N GLN A 3 5.52 -51.53 -24.77
CA GLN A 3 4.60 -51.37 -23.64
C GLN A 3 5.20 -50.55 -22.50
N VAL A 4 6.50 -50.69 -22.23
CA VAL A 4 7.21 -49.90 -21.19
C VAL A 4 7.35 -48.44 -21.63
N VAL A 5 7.59 -48.20 -22.92
CA VAL A 5 7.67 -46.84 -23.48
C VAL A 5 6.32 -46.13 -23.41
N PHE A 6 5.21 -46.82 -23.70
CA PHE A 6 3.84 -46.26 -23.57
C PHE A 6 3.46 -45.96 -22.11
N MET A 7 3.86 -46.80 -21.17
CA MET A 7 3.62 -46.58 -19.74
C MET A 7 4.41 -45.36 -19.25
N LEU A 8 5.69 -45.24 -19.65
CA LEU A 8 6.54 -44.11 -19.31
C LEU A 8 6.04 -42.81 -19.94
N SER A 9 5.62 -42.82 -21.20
CA SER A 9 5.09 -41.61 -21.86
C SER A 9 3.77 -41.16 -21.23
N SER A 10 2.89 -42.09 -20.85
CA SER A 10 1.64 -41.76 -20.15
C SER A 10 1.92 -41.20 -18.75
N LEU A 11 2.88 -41.76 -18.02
CA LEU A 11 3.28 -41.25 -16.70
C LEU A 11 3.89 -39.85 -16.80
N LEU A 12 4.75 -39.61 -17.79
CA LEU A 12 5.31 -38.28 -18.06
C LEU A 12 4.24 -37.27 -18.44
N PHE A 13 3.22 -37.69 -19.20
CA PHE A 13 2.09 -36.84 -19.57
C PHE A 13 1.25 -36.47 -18.34
N ILE A 14 0.95 -37.44 -17.47
CA ILE A 14 0.25 -37.21 -16.20
C ILE A 14 1.06 -36.28 -15.28
N LEU A 15 2.38 -36.49 -15.17
CA LEU A 15 3.26 -35.62 -14.40
C LEU A 15 3.32 -34.21 -14.99
N ALA A 16 3.37 -34.05 -16.30
CA ALA A 16 3.34 -32.74 -16.95
C ALA A 16 1.98 -32.04 -16.73
N VAL A 17 0.87 -32.77 -16.80
CA VAL A 17 -0.47 -32.24 -16.48
C VAL A 17 -0.56 -31.85 -15.00
N LEU A 18 -0.04 -32.66 -14.08
CA LEU A 18 -0.01 -32.34 -12.65
C LEU A 18 0.91 -31.17 -12.31
N VAL A 19 2.04 -31.01 -13.02
CA VAL A 19 2.94 -29.85 -12.85
C VAL A 19 2.35 -28.58 -13.46
N THR A 20 1.53 -28.69 -14.52
CA THR A 20 0.83 -27.54 -15.14
C THR A 20 -0.49 -27.19 -14.46
N GLN A 21 -1.15 -28.15 -13.78
CA GLN A 21 -2.29 -27.89 -12.88
C GLN A 21 -1.84 -27.54 -11.46
N GLY A 22 -0.63 -27.94 -11.08
CA GLY A 22 0.09 -27.48 -9.89
C GLY A 22 0.88 -26.20 -10.13
N TYR A 23 0.63 -25.50 -11.24
CA TYR A 23 0.80 -24.06 -11.27
C TYR A 23 -0.16 -23.54 -10.20
N CYS A 24 0.39 -23.26 -9.02
CA CYS A 24 -0.32 -22.59 -7.94
C CYS A 24 -1.27 -21.60 -8.57
N ASP A 25 -2.55 -21.64 -8.18
CA ASP A 25 -3.48 -20.54 -8.38
C ASP A 25 -2.64 -19.27 -8.34
N ASP A 26 -2.52 -18.58 -9.49
CA ASP A 26 -2.02 -17.22 -9.53
C ASP A 26 -2.80 -16.56 -8.41
N CYS A 27 -2.18 -16.30 -7.26
CA CYS A 27 -2.89 -15.89 -6.05
C CYS A 27 -3.59 -14.60 -6.44
N ASP A 28 -4.85 -14.69 -6.87
CA ASP A 28 -5.51 -13.57 -7.53
C ASP A 28 -5.52 -12.49 -6.46
N PRO A 29 -4.74 -11.41 -6.64
CA PRO A 29 -4.56 -10.47 -5.57
C PRO A 29 -5.92 -9.83 -5.24
N SER A 30 -6.89 -9.84 -6.15
CA SER A 30 -8.26 -9.36 -5.89
C SER A 30 -9.03 -10.19 -4.87
N GLU A 31 -8.65 -11.46 -4.68
CA GLU A 31 -9.26 -12.35 -3.68
C GLU A 31 -8.75 -12.07 -2.26
N ILE A 32 -7.72 -11.22 -2.07
CA ILE A 32 -7.22 -10.91 -0.72
C ILE A 32 -8.20 -10.04 0.07
N GLU A 33 -8.99 -9.21 -0.63
CA GLU A 33 -9.87 -8.22 0.00
C GLU A 33 -10.96 -8.87 0.85
N LYS A 34 -11.44 -10.07 0.46
CA LYS A 34 -12.47 -10.83 1.17
C LYS A 34 -12.08 -11.26 2.58
N TYR A 35 -10.79 -11.22 2.92
CA TYR A 35 -10.28 -11.61 4.23
C TYR A 35 -10.13 -10.43 5.20
N PHE A 36 -10.41 -9.19 4.77
CA PHE A 36 -10.39 -8.03 5.66
C PHE A 36 -11.80 -7.71 6.16
N GLU A 37 -11.91 -7.42 7.46
CA GLU A 37 -13.16 -6.88 8.04
C GLU A 37 -13.49 -5.51 7.44
N ASP A 38 -12.48 -4.67 7.30
CA ASP A 38 -12.53 -3.36 6.64
C ASP A 38 -11.44 -3.28 5.59
N THR A 39 -11.79 -2.87 4.37
CA THR A 39 -10.86 -2.79 3.26
C THR A 39 -10.24 -1.39 3.16
N PRO A 40 -8.99 -1.25 2.70
CA PRO A 40 -8.34 0.05 2.59
C PRO A 40 -9.10 0.98 1.63
N ASP A 41 -9.58 2.11 2.15
CA ASP A 41 -10.20 3.18 1.37
C ASP A 41 -9.47 4.49 1.63
N ALA A 42 -8.43 4.72 0.85
CA ALA A 42 -7.57 5.90 0.96
C ALA A 42 -8.37 7.20 0.81
N TRP A 43 -9.39 7.22 -0.05
CA TRP A 43 -10.18 8.42 -0.30
C TRP A 43 -11.16 8.70 0.84
N LYS A 44 -11.78 7.66 1.40
CA LYS A 44 -12.59 7.78 2.62
C LYS A 44 -11.77 8.32 3.78
N LEU A 45 -10.54 7.83 3.98
CA LEU A 45 -9.63 8.38 4.99
C LEU A 45 -9.35 9.87 4.77
N VAL A 46 -9.12 10.28 3.51
CA VAL A 46 -8.89 11.70 3.21
C VAL A 46 -10.12 12.55 3.46
N LYS A 47 -11.35 12.07 3.23
CA LYS A 47 -12.59 12.87 3.36
C LYS A 47 -13.16 12.88 4.78
N ASP A 48 -13.20 11.72 5.42
CA ASP A 48 -14.03 11.50 6.60
C ASP A 48 -13.23 11.69 7.88
N PHE A 49 -11.92 11.43 7.86
CA PHE A 49 -11.08 11.68 9.02
C PHE A 49 -10.71 13.16 9.12
N LEU A 50 -11.22 13.81 10.18
CA LEU A 50 -10.97 15.23 10.46
C LEU A 50 -9.82 15.47 11.44
N GLY A 51 -9.21 14.40 11.96
CA GLY A 51 -8.18 14.47 12.98
C GLY A 51 -6.77 14.74 12.44
N VAL A 52 -5.80 14.59 13.34
CA VAL A 52 -4.37 14.66 13.03
C VAL A 52 -3.83 13.23 12.91
N PHE A 53 -3.12 12.95 11.83
CA PHE A 53 -2.36 11.71 11.70
C PHE A 53 -1.00 11.87 12.38
N TYR A 54 -0.60 10.89 13.17
CA TYR A 54 0.73 10.81 13.79
C TYR A 54 1.45 9.58 13.27
N LEU A 55 2.74 9.73 12.92
CA LEU A 55 3.56 8.57 12.60
C LEU A 55 4.07 7.95 13.89
N MET A 56 3.53 6.79 14.26
CA MET A 56 3.89 6.10 15.51
C MET A 56 4.99 5.06 15.34
N TYR A 57 5.14 4.51 14.15
CA TYR A 57 6.12 3.46 13.89
C TYR A 57 6.65 3.53 12.46
N HIS A 58 7.96 3.30 12.31
CA HIS A 58 8.65 3.32 11.03
C HIS A 58 9.65 2.14 10.95
N SER A 59 9.18 1.00 10.45
CA SER A 59 9.94 -0.27 10.43
C SER A 59 11.30 -0.19 9.74
N LYS A 60 11.41 0.58 8.66
CA LYS A 60 12.65 0.68 7.86
C LYS A 60 13.77 1.44 8.58
N ASN A 61 13.41 2.30 9.52
CA ASN A 61 14.37 3.07 10.32
C ASN A 61 13.84 3.17 11.75
N PRO A 62 14.26 2.28 12.65
CA PRO A 62 13.82 2.28 14.05
C PRO A 62 14.19 3.56 14.83
N LYS A 63 15.17 4.33 14.33
CA LYS A 63 15.63 5.60 14.92
C LYS A 63 15.08 6.82 14.19
N PHE A 64 14.00 6.65 13.42
CA PHE A 64 13.42 7.74 12.63
C PHE A 64 12.96 8.91 13.53
N ASP A 65 12.41 8.58 14.69
CA ASP A 65 11.94 9.51 15.71
C ASP A 65 13.06 10.37 16.33
N GLU A 66 14.31 9.89 16.39
CA GLU A 66 15.44 10.70 16.89
C GLU A 66 15.62 12.00 16.08
N SER A 67 15.25 12.01 14.79
CA SER A 67 15.38 13.17 13.89
C SER A 67 14.06 13.77 13.41
N HIS A 68 12.96 13.04 13.56
CA HIS A 68 11.63 13.43 13.09
C HIS A 68 10.57 13.15 14.18
N SER A 69 10.91 13.50 15.42
CA SER A 69 10.05 13.26 16.57
C SER A 69 8.69 13.94 16.41
N CYS A 70 7.64 13.28 16.88
CA CYS A 70 6.26 13.78 16.82
C CYS A 70 5.77 14.15 15.42
N LEU A 71 6.27 13.46 14.37
CA LEU A 71 5.83 13.70 13.00
C LEU A 71 4.31 13.53 12.89
N ARG A 72 3.65 14.61 12.46
CA ARG A 72 2.20 14.68 12.31
C ARG A 72 1.79 15.38 11.04
N ALA A 73 0.63 15.02 10.51
CA ALA A 73 0.03 15.63 9.33
C ALA A 73 -1.42 16.03 9.61
N LEU A 74 -1.75 17.27 9.27
CA LEU A 74 -3.10 17.84 9.36
C LEU A 74 -3.57 18.25 7.98
N ARG A 75 -4.75 17.77 7.59
CA ARG A 75 -5.40 18.13 6.33
C ARG A 75 -5.77 19.62 6.34
N GLN A 76 -5.41 20.34 5.28
CA GLN A 76 -5.70 21.76 5.10
C GLN A 76 -6.83 22.01 4.10
N GLY A 77 -6.88 21.21 3.03
CA GLY A 77 -7.89 21.36 1.98
C GLY A 77 -8.14 20.06 1.24
N VAL A 78 -9.34 19.93 0.69
CA VAL A 78 -9.79 18.76 -0.09
C VAL A 78 -10.34 19.23 -1.42
N TYR A 79 -9.87 18.60 -2.50
CA TYR A 79 -10.26 18.87 -3.87
C TYR A 79 -10.90 17.62 -4.45
N SER A 80 -12.19 17.41 -4.14
CA SER A 80 -12.87 16.15 -4.43
C SER A 80 -12.94 15.79 -5.90
N ASN A 81 -13.08 16.79 -6.77
CA ASN A 81 -13.07 16.61 -8.23
C ASN A 81 -11.75 16.02 -8.75
N LYS A 82 -10.65 16.19 -8.01
CA LYS A 82 -9.31 15.72 -8.40
C LYS A 82 -8.83 14.51 -7.59
N HIS A 83 -9.61 14.05 -6.60
CA HIS A 83 -9.17 13.06 -5.60
C HIS A 83 -7.84 13.48 -4.96
N MET A 84 -7.75 14.75 -4.57
CA MET A 84 -6.55 15.36 -4.00
C MET A 84 -6.85 16.10 -2.71
N ALA A 85 -5.83 16.23 -1.87
CA ALA A 85 -5.87 17.04 -0.66
C ALA A 85 -4.50 17.69 -0.39
N THR A 86 -4.51 18.81 0.32
CA THR A 86 -3.28 19.43 0.84
C THR A 86 -3.15 19.11 2.32
N TYR A 87 -1.95 18.73 2.74
CA TYR A 87 -1.62 18.47 4.14
C TYR A 87 -0.48 19.36 4.58
N ARG A 88 -0.59 19.88 5.81
CA ARG A 88 0.52 20.50 6.50
C ARG A 88 1.11 19.49 7.47
N PHE A 89 2.42 19.30 7.40
CA PHE A 89 3.14 18.41 8.32
C PHE A 89 4.00 19.21 9.29
N TYR A 90 4.27 18.59 10.44
CA TYR A 90 5.14 19.13 11.49
C TYR A 90 5.94 18.00 12.12
N TYR A 91 7.19 18.27 12.48
CA TYR A 91 7.99 17.41 13.37
C TYR A 91 9.02 18.24 14.14
N SER A 92 9.55 17.68 15.22
CA SER A 92 10.66 18.26 15.96
C SER A 92 11.97 17.59 15.54
N ALA A 93 12.92 18.40 15.07
CA ALA A 93 14.26 17.96 14.68
C ALA A 93 15.15 17.66 15.90
N GLN A 94 16.35 17.13 15.67
CA GLN A 94 17.33 16.80 16.73
C GLN A 94 17.68 18.00 17.62
N ASP A 95 17.73 19.21 17.05
CA ASP A 95 17.99 20.45 17.78
C ASP A 95 16.72 21.05 18.43
N LEU A 96 15.66 20.24 18.54
CA LEU A 96 14.33 20.58 19.07
C LEU A 96 13.59 21.68 18.29
N LYS A 97 14.12 22.13 17.14
CA LYS A 97 13.40 23.06 16.29
C LYS A 97 12.23 22.36 15.60
N VAL A 98 11.12 23.07 15.52
CA VAL A 98 9.94 22.61 14.78
C VAL A 98 10.16 22.85 13.29
N VAL A 99 10.15 21.78 12.52
CA VAL A 99 10.13 21.83 11.06
C VAL A 99 8.68 21.64 10.60
N SER A 100 8.26 22.41 9.61
CA SER A 100 6.95 22.27 8.99
C SER A 100 7.00 22.51 7.49
N GLY A 101 6.03 21.94 6.80
CA GLY A 101 5.88 22.14 5.36
C GLY A 101 4.51 21.71 4.88
N THR A 102 4.29 21.85 3.58
CA THR A 102 3.03 21.49 2.93
C THR A 102 3.32 20.49 1.83
N VAL A 103 2.46 19.49 1.73
CA VAL A 103 2.50 18.47 0.67
C VAL A 103 1.13 18.35 0.01
N ASN A 104 1.16 17.99 -1.27
CA ASN A 104 -0.04 17.58 -1.98
C ASN A 104 -0.15 16.07 -1.92
N VAL A 105 -1.34 15.56 -1.62
CA VAL A 105 -1.66 14.14 -1.59
C VAL A 105 -2.69 13.86 -2.65
N LYS A 106 -2.33 13.07 -3.66
CA LYS A 106 -3.26 12.52 -4.65
C LYS A 106 -3.57 11.08 -4.31
N VAL A 107 -4.85 10.73 -4.33
CA VAL A 107 -5.33 9.38 -4.05
C VAL A 107 -5.55 8.64 -5.37
N GLN A 108 -5.02 7.41 -5.47
CA GLN A 108 -5.17 6.58 -6.67
C GLN A 108 -5.36 5.10 -6.30
N LYS A 109 -5.80 4.32 -7.28
CA LYS A 109 -5.76 2.86 -7.24
C LYS A 109 -4.46 2.40 -7.91
N MET A 110 -3.66 1.58 -7.24
CA MET A 110 -2.37 1.13 -7.77
C MET A 110 -2.42 -0.29 -8.34
N ASP A 111 -3.25 -1.16 -7.77
CA ASP A 111 -3.29 -2.56 -8.12
C ASP A 111 -4.73 -3.09 -8.12
N LYS A 112 -4.87 -4.35 -8.53
CA LYS A 112 -6.14 -5.07 -8.53
C LYS A 112 -6.47 -5.71 -7.18
N ALA A 113 -5.59 -5.56 -6.17
CA ALA A 113 -5.73 -6.25 -4.90
C ALA A 113 -6.88 -5.71 -4.04
N TYR A 114 -7.28 -4.46 -4.33
CA TYR A 114 -8.35 -3.78 -3.63
C TYR A 114 -9.31 -3.16 -4.64
N GLU A 115 -10.61 -3.16 -4.35
CA GLU A 115 -11.64 -2.52 -5.16
C GLU A 115 -11.40 -1.02 -5.21
N LYS A 116 -11.07 -0.44 -4.05
CA LYS A 116 -10.95 1.00 -3.84
C LYS A 116 -9.52 1.51 -4.00
N ALA A 117 -9.40 2.83 -4.04
CA ALA A 117 -8.10 3.50 -4.07
C ALA A 117 -7.31 3.21 -2.79
N ASN A 118 -6.08 2.76 -2.95
CA ASN A 118 -5.24 2.21 -1.88
C ASN A 118 -3.85 2.84 -1.80
N ILE A 119 -3.56 3.92 -2.56
CA ILE A 119 -2.28 4.62 -2.49
C ILE A 119 -2.46 6.13 -2.29
N PHE A 120 -1.57 6.70 -1.48
CA PHE A 120 -1.29 8.13 -1.43
C PHE A 120 -0.03 8.44 -2.24
N LEU A 121 -0.17 9.27 -3.26
CA LEU A 121 0.95 9.90 -3.95
C LEU A 121 1.20 11.25 -3.31
N VAL A 122 2.29 11.35 -2.55
CA VAL A 122 2.67 12.54 -1.80
C VAL A 122 3.71 13.29 -2.62
N SER A 123 3.38 14.52 -3.02
CA SER A 123 4.26 15.41 -3.76
C SER A 123 4.69 16.60 -2.91
N ASP A 124 5.98 16.87 -2.87
CA ASP A 124 6.52 18.08 -2.26
C ASP A 124 6.36 19.30 -3.19
N PRO A 125 6.64 20.53 -2.72
CA PRO A 125 6.53 21.73 -3.55
C PRO A 125 7.48 21.76 -4.75
N THR A 126 8.53 20.93 -4.77
CA THR A 126 9.48 20.81 -5.89
C THR A 126 9.01 19.82 -6.97
N GLY A 127 7.91 19.10 -6.71
CA GLY A 127 7.33 18.12 -7.63
C GLY A 127 7.83 16.68 -7.43
N LYS A 128 8.77 16.45 -6.49
CA LYS A 128 9.21 15.10 -6.16
C LYS A 128 8.06 14.35 -5.49
N THR A 129 7.76 13.15 -5.99
CA THR A 129 6.61 12.36 -5.57
C THR A 129 7.03 11.01 -4.99
N ILE A 130 6.39 10.62 -3.89
CA ILE A 130 6.58 9.33 -3.20
C ILE A 130 5.21 8.65 -3.06
N GLY A 131 5.15 7.33 -3.28
CA GLY A 131 3.95 6.52 -3.07
C GLY A 131 3.92 5.87 -1.69
N ILE A 132 2.80 6.00 -0.98
CA ILE A 132 2.51 5.31 0.29
C ILE A 132 1.31 4.40 0.06
N LYS A 133 1.54 3.09 0.04
CA LYS A 133 0.48 2.09 -0.09
C LYS A 133 -0.18 1.85 1.26
N LEU A 134 -1.50 1.86 1.28
CA LEU A 134 -2.28 1.49 2.45
C LEU A 134 -2.53 -0.01 2.44
N HIS A 135 -2.32 -0.61 3.59
CA HIS A 135 -2.64 -1.99 3.87
C HIS A 135 -3.44 -2.05 5.17
N THR A 136 -4.35 -3.00 5.23
CA THR A 136 -5.05 -3.39 6.45
C THR A 136 -4.21 -4.45 7.15
N SER A 137 -3.98 -4.26 8.45
CA SER A 137 -3.38 -5.31 9.28
C SER A 137 -4.40 -6.44 9.42
N GLN A 138 -3.99 -7.67 9.12
CA GLN A 138 -4.74 -8.82 9.58
C GLN A 138 -4.62 -8.90 11.12
N PRO A 139 -5.72 -9.20 11.84
CA PRO A 139 -5.66 -9.45 13.28
C PRO A 139 -4.75 -10.64 13.63
#